data_AF-A0A1G2XI38-F1
#
_entry.id   AF-A0A1G2XI38-F1
#
_cell.length_a   1.000
_cell.length_b   1.000
_cell.length_c   1.000
_cell.angle_alpha   90.00
_cell.angle_beta   90.00
_cell.angle_gamma   90.00
#
_symmetry.space_group_name_H-M   'P 1'
#
loop_
_entity.id
_entity.type
_entity.pdbx_description
1 polymer ?
#
loop_
_entity_poly.entity_id
_entity_poly.type
_entity_poly.pdbx_seq_one_letter_code
_entity_poly.pdbx_strand_id
1 'polypeptide(L)'
;MTMDDKKAAIIKILEIAIIEEIKAKNFYFKMSAQLSNNGAQSRFRHMAEAEQEHEDILKAWYEETCGYPFDVSKTQSKEYKLDIAEPEHNATFLDIVKLIAKVENKAFRFYKAAALLARTQEERQMFERLASMEQMHADQSQIEVQMAANELLHFSEDNIPWKI
;
A
#
# COMPACT_ATOMS: atom_id res chain seq x y z
N MET A 1 25.51 1.55 16.86
CA MET A 1 25.52 1.73 15.39
C MET A 1 26.25 3.01 15.08
N THR A 2 27.21 2.94 14.18
CA THR A 2 27.91 4.11 13.63
C THR A 2 26.99 4.91 12.69
N MET A 3 27.41 6.11 12.29
CA MET A 3 26.69 6.92 11.30
C MET A 3 26.58 6.20 9.95
N ASP A 4 27.62 5.46 9.59
CA ASP A 4 27.70 4.67 8.36
C ASP A 4 26.77 3.45 8.42
N ASP A 5 26.67 2.77 9.58
CA ASP A 5 25.73 1.66 9.78
C ASP A 5 24.28 2.14 9.59
N LYS A 6 23.96 3.33 10.12
CA LYS A 6 22.62 3.90 9.93
C LYS A 6 22.38 4.30 8.48
N LYS A 7 23.36 4.88 7.78
CA LYS A 7 23.22 5.21 6.35
C LYS A 7 22.93 3.95 5.53
N ALA A 8 23.69 2.89 5.74
CA ALA A 8 23.47 1.62 5.05
C ALA A 8 22.09 1.02 5.35
N ALA A 9 21.63 1.11 6.60
CA ALA A 9 20.28 0.68 6.98
C ALA A 9 19.19 1.47 6.26
N ILE A 10 19.32 2.81 6.17
CA ILE A 10 18.38 3.66 5.44
C ILE A 10 18.36 3.31 3.95
N ILE A 11 19.52 3.13 3.33
CA ILE A 11 19.60 2.71 1.92
C ILE A 11 18.82 1.40 1.72
N LYS A 12 19.06 0.38 2.55
CA LYS A 12 18.34 -0.91 2.45
C LYS A 12 16.82 -0.73 2.64
N ILE A 13 16.39 0.15 3.54
CA ILE A 13 14.97 0.47 3.75
C ILE A 13 14.37 1.10 2.50
N LEU A 14 15.06 2.06 1.88
CA LEU A 14 14.62 2.72 0.65
C LEU A 14 14.53 1.73 -0.52
N GLU A 15 15.52 0.86 -0.69
CA GLU A 15 15.48 -0.20 -1.72
C GLU A 15 14.26 -1.11 -1.56
N ILE A 16 13.96 -1.53 -0.33
CA ILE A 16 12.78 -2.34 -0.02
C ILE A 16 11.51 -1.55 -0.31
N ALA A 17 11.39 -0.33 0.19
CA ALA A 17 10.22 0.53 0.02
C ALA A 17 9.90 0.74 -1.47
N ILE A 18 10.88 1.15 -2.28
CA ILE A 18 10.70 1.37 -3.72
C ILE A 18 10.20 0.10 -4.42
N ILE A 19 10.75 -1.06 -4.07
CA ILE A 19 10.31 -2.33 -4.66
C ILE A 19 8.87 -2.65 -4.27
N GLU A 20 8.49 -2.40 -3.03
CA GLU A 20 7.13 -2.63 -2.55
C GLU A 20 6.13 -1.67 -3.21
N GLU A 21 6.46 -0.40 -3.38
CA GLU A 21 5.62 0.56 -4.12
C GLU A 21 5.42 0.13 -5.58
N ILE A 22 6.49 -0.29 -6.26
CA ILE A 22 6.40 -0.82 -7.63
C ILE A 22 5.46 -2.03 -7.70
N LYS A 23 5.52 -2.93 -6.70
CA LYS A 23 4.64 -4.11 -6.65
C LYS A 23 3.19 -3.71 -6.40
N ALA A 24 2.92 -2.84 -5.43
CA ALA A 24 1.59 -2.37 -5.08
C ALA A 24 0.95 -1.63 -6.26
N LYS A 25 1.66 -0.67 -6.85
CA LYS A 25 1.25 0.02 -8.10
C LYS A 25 0.87 -0.95 -9.20
N ASN A 26 1.75 -1.91 -9.51
CA ASN A 26 1.50 -2.88 -10.58
C ASN A 26 0.29 -3.77 -10.27
N PHE A 27 0.11 -4.15 -9.01
CA PHE A 27 -1.07 -4.90 -8.57
C PHE A 27 -2.35 -4.09 -8.79
N TYR A 28 -2.41 -2.85 -8.32
CA TYR A 28 -3.58 -1.98 -8.48
C TYR A 28 -3.89 -1.68 -9.95
N PHE A 29 -2.86 -1.42 -10.75
CA PHE A 29 -3.02 -1.23 -12.18
C PHE A 29 -3.62 -2.48 -12.85
N LYS A 30 -3.09 -3.67 -12.55
CA LYS A 30 -3.63 -4.94 -13.07
C LYS A 30 -5.08 -5.17 -12.65
N MET A 31 -5.43 -4.91 -11.39
CA MET A 31 -6.81 -5.03 -10.91
C MET A 31 -7.75 -4.06 -11.64
N SER A 32 -7.34 -2.80 -11.82
CA SER A 32 -8.12 -1.80 -12.54
C SER A 32 -8.42 -2.23 -13.99
N ALA A 33 -7.50 -2.93 -14.65
CA ALA A 33 -7.66 -3.37 -16.03
C ALA A 33 -8.59 -4.60 -16.19
N GLN A 34 -8.81 -5.38 -15.12
CA GLN A 34 -9.60 -6.61 -15.16
C GLN A 34 -11.07 -6.41 -14.79
N LEU A 35 -11.40 -5.29 -14.12
CA LEU A 35 -12.76 -5.02 -13.65
C LEU A 35 -13.61 -4.41 -14.76
N SER A 36 -14.90 -4.75 -14.82
CA SER A 36 -15.84 -4.11 -15.77
C SER A 36 -16.62 -2.94 -15.16
N ASN A 37 -16.60 -2.79 -13.84
CA ASN A 37 -17.30 -1.71 -13.14
C ASN A 37 -16.44 -0.44 -13.12
N ASN A 38 -16.91 0.64 -13.76
CA ASN A 38 -16.18 1.90 -13.88
C ASN A 38 -15.77 2.52 -12.53
N GLY A 39 -16.61 2.40 -11.50
CA GLY A 39 -16.30 2.90 -10.15
C GLY A 39 -15.16 2.12 -9.51
N ALA A 40 -15.21 0.78 -9.60
CA ALA A 40 -14.16 -0.09 -9.11
C ALA A 40 -12.83 0.11 -9.88
N GLN A 41 -12.88 0.23 -11.22
CA GLN A 41 -11.71 0.55 -12.03
C GLN A 41 -11.05 1.86 -11.58
N SER A 42 -11.86 2.91 -11.40
CA SER A 42 -11.39 4.23 -10.95
C SER A 42 -10.74 4.15 -9.56
N ARG A 43 -11.35 3.42 -8.62
CA ARG A 43 -10.81 3.20 -7.28
C ARG A 43 -9.39 2.60 -7.29
N PHE A 44 -9.15 1.60 -8.14
CA PHE A 44 -7.83 0.96 -8.26
C PHE A 44 -6.84 1.80 -9.06
N ARG A 45 -7.30 2.57 -10.05
CA ARG A 45 -6.43 3.50 -10.77
C ARG A 45 -5.88 4.58 -9.83
N HIS A 46 -6.72 5.17 -8.99
CA HIS A 46 -6.27 6.16 -8.00
C HIS A 46 -5.26 5.58 -7.00
N MET A 47 -5.41 4.31 -6.58
CA MET A 47 -4.39 3.65 -5.75
C MET A 47 -3.07 3.52 -6.51
N ALA A 48 -3.11 3.04 -7.76
CA ALA A 48 -1.89 2.91 -8.55
C ALA A 48 -1.18 4.26 -8.76
N GLU A 49 -1.94 5.35 -8.91
CA GLU A 49 -1.39 6.70 -8.97
C GLU A 49 -0.76 7.13 -7.63
N ALA A 50 -1.41 6.85 -6.50
CA ALA A 50 -0.85 7.14 -5.18
C ALA A 50 0.48 6.39 -4.93
N GLU A 51 0.54 5.09 -5.24
CA GLU A 51 1.80 4.33 -5.07
C GLU A 51 2.89 4.77 -6.05
N GLN A 52 2.52 5.30 -7.22
CA GLN A 52 3.50 5.91 -8.13
C GLN A 52 4.10 7.18 -7.52
N GLU A 53 3.30 8.02 -6.85
CA GLU A 53 3.80 9.20 -6.15
C GLU A 53 4.74 8.81 -5.00
N HIS A 54 4.41 7.76 -4.24
CA HIS A 54 5.28 7.22 -3.20
C HIS A 54 6.61 6.72 -3.78
N GLU A 55 6.55 5.92 -4.86
CA GLU A 55 7.72 5.43 -5.59
C GLU A 55 8.64 6.57 -6.03
N ASP A 56 8.08 7.65 -6.58
CA ASP A 56 8.84 8.79 -7.08
C ASP A 56 9.54 9.54 -5.95
N ILE A 57 8.86 9.77 -4.83
CA ILE A 57 9.43 10.37 -3.61
C ILE A 57 10.61 9.54 -3.11
N LEU A 58 10.44 8.22 -3.00
CA LEU A 58 11.46 7.32 -2.48
C LEU A 58 12.68 7.21 -3.41
N LYS A 59 12.47 7.17 -4.73
CA LYS A 59 13.57 7.15 -5.71
C LYS A 59 14.38 8.43 -5.68
N ALA A 60 13.73 9.59 -5.58
CA ALA A 60 14.42 10.87 -5.45
C ALA A 60 15.28 10.90 -4.17
N TRP A 61 14.73 10.42 -3.05
CA TRP A 61 15.47 10.34 -1.79
C TRP A 61 16.62 9.31 -1.83
N TYR A 62 16.42 8.17 -2.51
CA TYR A 62 17.48 7.20 -2.74
C TYR A 62 18.64 7.82 -3.53
N GLU A 63 18.33 8.53 -4.62
CA GLU A 63 19.33 9.18 -5.46
C GLU A 63 20.11 10.26 -4.70
N GLU A 64 19.43 11.08 -3.89
CA GLU A 64 20.09 12.04 -3.00
C GLU A 64 21.04 11.35 -2.00
N THR A 65 20.62 10.21 -1.45
CA THR A 65 21.39 9.47 -0.44
C THR A 65 22.61 8.75 -1.01
N CYS A 66 22.46 8.17 -2.21
CA CYS A 66 23.44 7.30 -2.86
C CYS A 66 24.32 8.03 -3.89
N GLY A 67 23.84 9.15 -4.44
CA GLY A 67 24.48 9.90 -5.53
C GLY A 67 24.27 9.28 -6.92
N TYR A 68 23.34 8.33 -7.07
CA TYR A 68 22.98 7.70 -8.34
C TYR A 68 21.54 7.17 -8.31
N PRO A 69 20.85 7.09 -9.45
CA PRO A 69 19.45 6.68 -9.51
C PRO A 69 19.26 5.21 -9.12
N PHE A 70 18.08 4.91 -8.55
CA PHE A 70 17.72 3.54 -8.20
C PHE A 70 17.58 2.66 -9.45
N ASP A 71 18.21 1.48 -9.42
CA ASP A 71 18.17 0.49 -10.49
C ASP A 71 17.58 -0.83 -9.97
N VAL A 72 16.32 -1.07 -10.34
CA VAL A 72 15.58 -2.27 -9.92
C VAL A 72 16.26 -3.57 -10.37
N SER A 73 17.02 -3.56 -11.47
CA SER A 73 17.70 -4.75 -11.99
C SER A 73 18.90 -5.19 -11.16
N LYS A 74 19.48 -4.26 -10.39
CA LYS A 74 20.66 -4.48 -9.56
C LYS A 74 20.31 -4.80 -8.10
N THR A 75 19.06 -4.61 -7.71
CA THR A 75 18.64 -4.77 -6.33
C THR A 75 18.42 -6.25 -6.01
N GLN A 76 19.17 -6.78 -5.03
CA GLN A 76 19.11 -8.18 -4.62
C GLN A 76 18.03 -8.47 -3.57
N SER A 77 17.19 -7.50 -3.22
CA SER A 77 16.21 -7.59 -2.13
C SER A 77 15.16 -8.68 -2.40
N LYS A 78 15.52 -9.92 -2.04
CA LYS A 78 14.64 -11.07 -1.85
C LYS A 78 13.90 -11.00 -0.51
N GLU A 79 14.32 -10.09 0.37
CA GLU A 79 13.77 -9.87 1.69
C GLU A 79 12.75 -8.75 1.63
N TYR A 80 11.56 -9.05 2.16
CA TYR A 80 10.31 -8.32 1.99
C TYR A 80 9.65 -8.54 0.63
N LYS A 81 8.60 -9.35 0.69
CA LYS A 81 7.52 -9.33 -0.28
C LYS A 81 6.33 -8.84 0.54
N LEU A 82 5.72 -7.71 0.22
CA LEU A 82 4.29 -7.61 0.44
C LEU A 82 3.72 -8.83 -0.27
N ASP A 83 3.34 -9.82 0.53
CA ASP A 83 2.77 -11.06 0.06
C ASP A 83 1.34 -10.72 -0.37
N ILE A 84 1.25 -9.99 -1.47
CA ILE A 84 0.02 -9.74 -2.21
C ILE A 84 -0.21 -11.05 -2.95
N ALA A 85 -0.84 -12.00 -2.26
CA ALA A 85 -1.27 -13.23 -2.88
C ALA A 85 -2.11 -12.85 -4.11
N GLU A 86 -1.80 -13.44 -5.27
CA GLU A 86 -2.67 -13.28 -6.43
C GLU A 86 -4.08 -13.74 -6.02
N PRO A 87 -5.11 -12.90 -6.18
CA PRO A 87 -6.47 -13.28 -5.85
C PRO A 87 -6.86 -14.55 -6.62
N GLU A 88 -7.60 -15.44 -5.97
CA GLU A 88 -8.16 -16.62 -6.64
C GLU A 88 -9.03 -16.20 -7.84
N HIS A 89 -9.16 -17.05 -8.85
CA HIS A 89 -9.95 -16.73 -10.06
C HIS A 89 -11.42 -16.36 -9.80
N ASN A 90 -11.95 -16.75 -8.65
CA ASN A 90 -13.31 -16.48 -8.18
C ASN A 90 -13.36 -15.39 -7.09
N ALA A 91 -12.26 -14.68 -6.81
CA ALA A 91 -12.21 -13.64 -5.79
C ALA A 91 -13.23 -12.54 -6.10
N THR A 92 -14.02 -12.16 -5.09
CA THR A 92 -14.97 -11.06 -5.24
C THR A 92 -14.26 -9.72 -5.10
N PHE A 93 -14.90 -8.63 -5.54
CA PHE A 93 -14.41 -7.27 -5.29
C PHE A 93 -14.11 -7.05 -3.80
N LEU A 94 -15.00 -7.53 -2.92
CA LEU A 94 -14.85 -7.38 -1.47
C LEU A 94 -13.64 -8.16 -0.92
N ASP A 95 -13.33 -9.34 -1.47
CA ASP A 95 -12.14 -10.10 -1.09
C ASP A 95 -10.85 -9.37 -1.48
N ILE A 96 -10.86 -8.73 -2.65
CA ILE A 96 -9.74 -7.88 -3.08
C ILE A 96 -9.61 -6.68 -2.16
N VAL A 97 -10.69 -5.95 -1.82
CA VAL A 97 -10.62 -4.80 -0.91
C VAL A 97 -10.14 -5.19 0.50
N LYS A 98 -10.52 -6.37 1.01
CA LYS A 98 -9.96 -6.91 2.27
C LYS A 98 -8.46 -7.17 2.17
N LEU A 99 -7.99 -7.69 1.04
CA LEU A 99 -6.56 -7.90 0.79
C LEU A 99 -5.82 -6.55 0.78
N ILE A 100 -6.37 -5.52 0.11
CA ILE A 100 -5.82 -4.15 0.11
C ILE A 100 -5.66 -3.65 1.53
N ALA A 101 -6.73 -3.63 2.33
CA ALA A 101 -6.68 -3.13 3.72
C ALA A 101 -5.55 -3.81 4.53
N LYS A 102 -5.33 -5.11 4.32
CA LYS A 102 -4.25 -5.86 4.97
C LYS A 102 -2.86 -5.47 4.46
N VAL A 103 -2.70 -5.29 3.16
CA VAL A 103 -1.43 -4.93 2.51
C VAL A 103 -1.04 -3.50 2.91
N GLU A 104 -1.95 -2.56 2.81
CA GLU A 104 -1.79 -1.15 3.21
C GLU A 104 -1.43 -1.04 4.69
N ASN A 105 -2.10 -1.80 5.57
CA ASN A 105 -1.74 -1.79 7.00
C ASN A 105 -0.33 -2.33 7.26
N LYS A 106 0.17 -3.26 6.43
CA LYS A 106 1.56 -3.72 6.52
C LYS A 106 2.54 -2.65 6.06
N ALA A 107 2.23 -1.92 4.98
CA ALA A 107 3.03 -0.79 4.50
C ALA A 107 3.10 0.33 5.54
N PHE A 108 1.96 0.70 6.15
CA PHE A 108 1.90 1.61 7.30
C PHE A 108 2.86 1.20 8.42
N ARG A 109 2.79 -0.07 8.86
CA ARG A 109 3.66 -0.57 9.94
C ARG A 109 5.14 -0.56 9.55
N PHE A 110 5.44 -0.88 8.30
CA PHE A 110 6.78 -0.82 7.75
C PHE A 110 7.34 0.61 7.83
N TYR A 111 6.60 1.62 7.37
CA TYR A 111 7.04 3.01 7.44
C TYR A 111 7.13 3.54 8.87
N LYS A 112 6.22 3.12 9.76
CA LYS A 112 6.35 3.42 11.20
C LYS A 112 7.63 2.85 11.81
N ALA A 113 8.02 1.64 11.43
CA ALA A 113 9.28 1.04 11.88
C ALA A 113 10.50 1.74 11.27
N ALA A 114 10.45 2.11 9.99
CA ALA A 114 11.49 2.86 9.30
C ALA A 114 11.74 4.23 9.94
N ALA A 115 10.68 4.94 10.35
CA ALA A 115 10.79 6.22 11.05
C ALA A 115 11.61 6.15 12.35
N LEU A 116 11.62 5.00 13.04
CA LEU A 116 12.43 4.79 14.25
C LEU A 116 13.92 4.60 13.96
N LEU A 117 14.26 4.24 12.72
CA LEU A 117 15.64 4.00 12.26
C LEU A 117 16.23 5.22 11.55
N ALA A 118 15.44 6.27 11.34
CA ALA A 118 15.84 7.54 10.75
C ALA A 118 17.08 8.14 11.44
N ARG A 119 17.93 8.80 10.63
CA ARG A 119 19.16 9.48 11.09
C ARG A 119 18.88 10.92 11.47
N THR A 120 17.99 11.57 10.74
CA THR A 120 17.61 12.97 10.94
C THR A 120 16.12 13.12 11.18
N GLN A 121 15.71 14.30 11.63
CA GLN A 121 14.31 14.63 11.86
C GLN A 121 13.52 14.67 10.55
N GLU A 122 14.15 15.12 9.47
CA GLU A 122 13.56 15.21 8.13
C GLU A 122 13.26 13.82 7.57
N GLU A 123 14.22 12.89 7.67
CA GLU A 123 14.01 11.48 7.26
C GLU A 123 12.87 10.83 8.05
N ARG A 124 12.83 11.09 9.37
CA ARG A 124 11.77 10.59 10.24
C ARG A 124 10.40 11.12 9.82
N GLN A 125 10.30 12.42 9.55
CA GLN A 125 9.06 13.06 9.10
C GLN A 125 8.61 12.51 7.75
N MET A 126 9.53 12.24 6.83
CA MET A 126 9.19 11.63 5.54
C MET A 126 8.57 10.25 5.71
N PHE A 127 9.19 9.37 6.52
CA PHE A 127 8.60 8.06 6.81
C PHE A 127 7.28 8.14 7.58
N GLU A 128 7.14 9.08 8.53
CA GLU A 128 5.87 9.29 9.23
C GLU A 128 4.77 9.78 8.28
N ARG A 129 5.11 10.59 7.27
CA ARG A 129 4.18 11.03 6.23
C ARG A 129 3.72 9.86 5.35
N LEU A 130 4.65 9.06 4.83
CA LEU A 130 4.33 7.86 4.05
C LEU A 130 3.45 6.90 4.86
N ALA A 131 3.82 6.63 6.12
CA ALA A 131 3.00 5.83 7.01
C ALA A 131 1.57 6.36 7.14
N SER A 132 1.39 7.68 7.29
CA SER A 132 0.07 8.28 7.38
C SER A 132 -0.76 8.09 6.10
N MET A 133 -0.13 8.11 4.93
CA MET A 133 -0.80 7.89 3.64
C MET A 133 -1.28 6.43 3.53
N GLU A 134 -0.42 5.46 3.85
CA GLU A 134 -0.83 4.04 3.84
C GLU A 134 -1.90 3.72 4.88
N GLN A 135 -1.87 4.40 6.03
CA GLN A 135 -2.92 4.26 7.02
C GLN A 135 -4.27 4.73 6.45
N MET A 136 -4.29 5.85 5.73
CA MET A 136 -5.50 6.35 5.08
C MET A 136 -6.03 5.37 4.03
N HIS A 137 -5.14 4.78 3.22
CA HIS A 137 -5.51 3.74 2.26
C HIS A 137 -6.14 2.52 2.95
N ALA A 138 -5.51 2.03 4.03
CA ALA A 138 -5.99 0.90 4.80
C ALA A 138 -7.36 1.18 5.44
N ASP A 139 -7.51 2.34 6.08
CA ASP A 139 -8.73 2.75 6.77
C ASP A 139 -9.87 2.91 5.76
N GLN A 140 -9.63 3.52 4.59
CA GLN A 140 -10.62 3.64 3.54
C GLN A 140 -11.10 2.26 3.06
N SER A 141 -10.19 1.33 2.75
CA SER A 141 -10.55 -0.03 2.36
C SER A 141 -11.29 -0.78 3.47
N GLN A 142 -10.93 -0.56 4.74
CA GLN A 142 -11.63 -1.18 5.87
C GLN A 142 -13.07 -0.63 6.02
N ILE A 143 -13.28 0.67 5.81
CA ILE A 143 -14.61 1.28 5.79
C ILE A 143 -15.46 0.70 4.66
N GLU A 144 -14.91 0.58 3.44
CA GLU A 144 -15.59 -0.04 2.30
C GLU A 144 -16.06 -1.48 2.63
N VAL A 145 -15.20 -2.25 3.32
CA VAL A 145 -15.55 -3.62 3.75
C VAL A 145 -16.68 -3.62 4.78
N GLN A 146 -16.64 -2.71 5.75
CA GLN A 146 -17.67 -2.59 6.79
C GLN A 146 -19.02 -2.16 6.22
N MET A 147 -19.03 -1.19 5.30
CA MET A 147 -20.24 -0.73 4.63
C MET A 147 -20.91 -1.86 3.83
N ALA A 148 -20.13 -2.61 3.06
CA ALA A 148 -20.64 -3.75 2.30
C ALA A 148 -21.22 -4.84 3.21
N ALA A 149 -20.59 -5.10 4.36
CA ALA A 149 -21.11 -6.05 5.35
C ALA A 149 -22.41 -5.57 5.99
N ASN A 150 -22.52 -4.28 6.32
CA ASN A 150 -23.73 -3.69 6.89
C ASN A 150 -24.89 -3.66 5.89
N GLU A 151 -24.65 -3.34 4.62
CA GLU A 151 -25.68 -3.43 3.57
C GLU A 151 -26.19 -4.88 3.45
N LEU A 152 -25.30 -5.87 3.44
CA LEU A 152 -25.67 -7.29 3.39
C LEU A 152 -26.55 -7.69 4.59
N LEU A 153 -26.26 -7.18 5.79
CA LEU A 153 -27.07 -7.39 6.98
C LEU A 153 -28.46 -6.74 6.87
N HIS A 154 -28.53 -5.48 6.42
CA HIS A 154 -29.79 -4.74 6.29
C HIS A 154 -30.75 -5.35 5.27
N PHE A 155 -30.27 -5.96 4.18
CA PHE A 155 -31.12 -6.66 3.20
C PHE A 155 -31.43 -8.12 3.57
N SER A 156 -30.89 -8.64 4.68
CA SER A 156 -31.18 -9.99 5.19
C SER A 156 -32.28 -10.01 6.27
N GLU A 157 -32.68 -8.85 6.78
CA GLU A 157 -33.72 -8.68 7.81
C GLU A 157 -35.07 -8.20 7.25
N ASP A 158 -35.37 -8.48 5.98
CA ASP A 158 -36.70 -8.20 5.42
C ASP A 158 -37.74 -9.24 5.91
N ASN A 159 -38.25 -9.02 7.11
CA ASN A 159 -39.69 -9.14 7.30
C ASN A 159 -40.25 -7.72 7.33
N ILE A 160 -40.87 -7.30 6.22
CA ILE A 160 -41.80 -6.19 6.25
C ILE A 160 -43.22 -6.77 6.39
N PRO A 161 -43.74 -6.98 7.62
CA PRO A 161 -45.15 -7.22 7.78
C PRO A 161 -45.84 -5.86 7.62
N TRP A 162 -46.16 -5.49 6.38
CA TRP A 162 -47.22 -4.51 6.17
C TRP A 162 -48.51 -5.11 6.76
N LYS A 163 -48.82 -4.78 8.02
CA LYS A 163 -50.20 -4.87 8.48
C LYS A 163 -50.94 -3.70 7.82
N ILE A 164 -51.70 -4.08 6.78
CA ILE A 164 -52.99 -3.54 6.30
C ILE A 164 -53.38 -2.16 6.83
#